data_AF-A0AA97AKM2-F1
#
_entry.id   AF-A0AA97AKM2-F1
#
_cell.length_a   1.000
_cell.length_b   1.000
_cell.length_c   1.000
_cell.angle_alpha   90.00
_cell.angle_beta   90.00
_cell.angle_gamma   90.00
#
_symmetry.space_group_name_H-M   'P 1'
#
loop_
_entity.id
_entity.type
_entity.pdbx_description
1 polymer ?
#
loop_
_entity_poly.entity_id
_entity_poly.type
_entity_poly.pdbx_seq_one_letter_code
_entity_poly.pdbx_strand_id
1 'polypeptide(L)'
;MSVDMTPTDKLNDQIVYTLLNKVKHGGEDPHDVSFFAEDFEGETVNRDVLIEQLNQIMPKYLMGEIETTGETIGDNSPEPKALVICKNAQVTTDGLAMLKAKYFKVDQT
;
A
#
# COMPACT_ATOMS: atom_id res chain seq x y z
N MET A 1 27.75 -8.65 3.26
CA MET A 1 27.17 -7.74 2.26
C MET A 1 26.24 -6.81 3.00
N SER A 2 26.66 -5.58 3.26
CA SER A 2 25.78 -4.54 3.81
C SER A 2 24.91 -4.11 2.65
N VAL A 3 23.66 -4.56 2.62
CA VAL A 3 22.67 -3.98 1.71
C VAL A 3 22.31 -2.64 2.32
N ASP A 4 22.89 -1.57 1.81
CA ASP A 4 22.43 -0.21 2.05
C ASP A 4 20.98 -0.13 1.55
N MET A 5 20.03 -0.38 2.44
CA MET A 5 18.61 -0.16 2.19
C MET A 5 18.43 1.34 1.96
N THR A 6 18.10 1.72 0.74
CA THR A 6 17.84 3.13 0.44
C THR A 6 16.54 3.57 1.15
N PRO A 7 16.37 4.86 1.46
CA PRO A 7 15.11 5.37 2.03
C PRO A 7 13.90 4.97 1.18
N THR A 8 14.08 4.94 -0.14
CA THR A 8 13.06 4.51 -1.11
C THR A 8 12.70 3.03 -0.97
N ASP A 9 13.66 2.14 -0.71
CA ASP A 9 13.38 0.72 -0.45
C ASP A 9 12.55 0.55 0.82
N LYS A 10 12.85 1.32 1.88
CA LYS A 10 12.12 1.29 3.14
C LYS A 10 10.68 1.77 2.96
N LEU A 11 10.46 2.86 2.22
CA LEU A 11 9.13 3.35 1.90
C LEU A 11 8.34 2.36 1.04
N ASN A 12 8.98 1.74 0.04
CA ASN A 12 8.34 0.74 -0.81
C ASN A 12 7.91 -0.49 0.02
N ASP A 13 8.78 -0.99 0.90
CA ASP A 13 8.41 -2.06 1.83
C ASP A 13 7.27 -1.66 2.78
N GLN A 14 7.19 -0.41 3.24
CA GLN A 14 6.05 0.08 4.04
C GLN A 14 4.76 0.17 3.21
N ILE A 15 4.80 0.67 1.99
CA ILE A 15 3.64 0.75 1.09
C ILE A 15 3.11 -0.66 0.82
N VAL A 16 4.00 -1.57 0.44
CA VAL A 16 3.68 -2.98 0.23
C VAL A 16 3.09 -3.58 1.52
N TYR A 17 3.67 -3.31 2.68
CA TYR A 17 3.17 -3.80 3.96
C TYR A 17 1.76 -3.31 4.26
N THR A 18 1.53 -2.00 4.21
CA THR A 18 0.22 -1.38 4.48
C THR A 18 -0.83 -1.90 3.51
N LEU A 19 -0.50 -1.95 2.22
CA LEU A 19 -1.40 -2.43 1.17
C LEU A 19 -1.81 -3.88 1.42
N LEU A 20 -0.83 -4.75 1.63
CA LEU A 20 -1.09 -6.17 1.82
C LEU A 20 -1.79 -6.44 3.16
N ASN A 21 -1.47 -5.68 4.20
CA ASN A 21 -2.15 -5.79 5.49
C ASN A 21 -3.63 -5.43 5.33
N LYS A 22 -3.93 -4.29 4.68
CA LYS A 22 -5.31 -3.87 4.41
C LYS A 22 -6.07 -4.88 3.55
N VAL A 23 -5.44 -5.38 2.47
CA VAL A 23 -6.05 -6.41 1.61
C VAL A 23 -6.28 -7.72 2.35
N LYS A 24 -5.31 -8.18 3.17
CA LYS A 24 -5.47 -9.40 3.98
C LYS A 24 -6.62 -9.26 4.98
N HIS A 25 -6.78 -8.09 5.60
CA HIS A 25 -7.85 -7.84 6.57
C HIS A 25 -9.23 -7.71 5.92
N GLY A 26 -9.32 -7.29 4.64
CA GLY A 26 -10.59 -7.20 3.92
C GLY A 26 -11.09 -8.51 3.29
N GLY A 27 -10.33 -9.60 3.40
CA GLY A 27 -10.73 -10.93 2.93
C GLY A 27 -10.18 -11.30 1.54
N GLU A 28 -10.64 -12.43 0.99
CA GLU A 28 -10.22 -12.90 -0.35
C GLU A 28 -10.94 -12.18 -1.50
N ASP A 29 -12.04 -11.49 -1.18
CA ASP A 29 -12.84 -10.73 -2.13
C ASP A 29 -12.20 -9.37 -2.47
N PRO A 30 -12.30 -8.92 -3.73
CA PRO A 30 -11.87 -7.58 -4.12
C PRO A 30 -12.60 -6.51 -3.29
N HIS A 31 -11.85 -5.59 -2.69
CA HIS A 31 -12.42 -4.50 -1.90
C HIS A 31 -11.58 -3.24 -2.02
N ASP A 32 -12.17 -2.12 -1.63
CA ASP A 32 -11.52 -0.82 -1.72
C ASP A 32 -10.52 -0.62 -0.57
N VAL A 33 -9.30 -0.22 -0.89
CA VAL A 33 -8.23 0.03 0.08
C VAL A 33 -7.80 1.49 0.04
N SER A 34 -8.06 2.20 1.13
CA SER A 34 -7.66 3.61 1.29
C SER A 34 -6.33 3.72 2.02
N PHE A 35 -5.41 4.51 1.48
CA PHE A 35 -4.14 4.88 2.10
C PHE A 35 -4.20 6.27 2.70
N PHE A 36 -3.68 6.44 3.91
CA PHE A 36 -3.62 7.70 4.63
C PHE A 36 -2.17 8.02 4.98
N ALA A 37 -1.85 9.30 5.18
CA ALA A 37 -0.51 9.69 5.62
C ALA A 37 -0.12 9.04 6.96
N GLU A 38 -1.11 8.82 7.83
CA GLU A 38 -0.94 8.16 9.13
C GLU A 38 -0.55 6.68 9.03
N ASP A 39 -0.82 6.02 7.90
CA ASP A 39 -0.37 4.64 7.68
C ASP A 39 1.17 4.54 7.54
N PHE A 40 1.85 5.68 7.36
CA PHE A 40 3.30 5.78 7.12
C PHE A 40 3.97 6.52 8.28
N GLU A 41 4.00 5.89 9.45
CA GLU A 41 4.55 6.49 10.67
C GLU A 41 6.01 6.96 10.47
N GLY A 42 6.20 8.28 10.55
CA GLY A 42 7.51 8.92 10.53
C GLY A 42 8.14 9.14 9.14
N GLU A 43 7.44 8.81 8.06
CA GLU A 43 7.90 9.05 6.68
C GLU A 43 7.02 10.10 6.00
N THR A 44 7.66 11.08 5.33
CA THR A 44 6.93 12.05 4.50
C THR A 44 6.53 11.38 3.19
N VAL A 45 5.40 10.66 3.19
CA VAL A 45 4.84 10.12 1.94
C VAL A 45 4.02 11.18 1.22
N ASN A 46 4.41 11.50 -0.02
CA ASN A 46 3.62 12.34 -0.90
C ASN A 46 2.70 11.49 -1.75
N ARG A 47 1.55 12.05 -2.14
CA ARG A 47 0.60 11.40 -3.05
C ARG A 47 1.29 10.93 -4.33
N ASP A 48 2.06 11.78 -5.00
CA ASP A 48 2.74 11.43 -6.26
C ASP A 48 3.72 10.26 -6.09
N VAL A 49 4.50 10.27 -4.99
CA VAL A 49 5.43 9.19 -4.67
C VAL A 49 4.67 7.90 -4.39
N LEU A 50 3.59 7.97 -3.60
CA LEU A 50 2.75 6.82 -3.29
C LEU A 50 2.13 6.22 -4.56
N ILE A 51 1.61 7.06 -5.46
CA ILE A 51 1.06 6.64 -6.76
C ILE A 51 2.14 6.00 -7.63
N GLU A 52 3.32 6.60 -7.72
CA GLU A 52 4.41 6.07 -8.53
C GLU A 52 4.83 4.67 -8.04
N GLN A 53 5.00 4.52 -6.73
CA GLN A 53 5.34 3.23 -6.13
C GLN A 53 4.22 2.22 -6.30
N LEU A 54 2.95 2.61 -6.05
CA LEU A 54 1.79 1.76 -6.26
C LEU A 54 1.69 1.26 -7.71
N ASN A 55 1.91 2.13 -8.69
CA ASN A 55 1.93 1.74 -10.11
C ASN A 55 3.03 0.73 -10.44
N GLN A 56 4.15 0.72 -9.71
CA GLN A 56 5.22 -0.26 -9.91
C GLN A 56 4.94 -1.61 -9.24
N ILE A 57 4.28 -1.61 -8.08
CA ILE A 57 4.06 -2.82 -7.27
C ILE A 57 2.71 -3.49 -7.57
N MET A 58 1.65 -2.73 -7.85
CA MET A 58 0.33 -3.27 -8.12
C MET A 58 0.38 -4.30 -9.25
N PRO A 59 0.78 -4.00 -10.50
CA PRO A 59 0.72 -5.00 -11.58
C PRO A 59 1.52 -6.30 -11.31
N LYS A 60 2.43 -6.31 -10.33
CA LYS A 60 3.18 -7.50 -9.90
C LYS A 60 2.48 -8.29 -8.80
N TYR A 61 1.87 -7.61 -7.83
CA TYR A 61 1.43 -8.22 -6.58
C TYR A 61 -0.07 -8.04 -6.28
N LEU A 62 -0.74 -7.07 -6.92
CA LEU A 62 -2.15 -6.75 -6.72
C LEU A 62 -2.87 -6.36 -8.03
N MET A 63 -4.14 -6.71 -8.09
CA MET A 63 -5.06 -6.19 -9.09
C MET A 63 -5.90 -5.07 -8.46
N GLY A 64 -6.32 -4.11 -9.27
CA GLY A 64 -7.16 -3.01 -8.85
C GLY A 64 -6.92 -1.76 -9.67
N GLU A 65 -7.68 -0.71 -9.37
CA GLU A 65 -7.59 0.59 -10.03
C GLU A 65 -7.18 1.65 -9.02
N ILE A 66 -6.13 2.41 -9.34
CA ILE A 66 -5.67 3.50 -8.47
C ILE A 66 -6.56 4.71 -8.73
N GLU A 67 -7.41 5.02 -7.75
CA GLU A 67 -8.20 6.23 -7.70
C GLU A 67 -7.51 7.26 -6.81
N THR A 68 -7.20 8.41 -7.39
CA THR A 68 -6.70 9.55 -6.61
C THR A 68 -7.92 10.31 -6.09
N THR A 69 -7.96 10.52 -4.78
CA THR A 69 -8.92 11.45 -4.18
C THR A 69 -8.54 12.84 -4.66
N GLY A 70 -9.18 13.32 -5.73
CA GLY A 70 -8.84 14.58 -6.37
C GLY A 70 -8.65 15.70 -5.35
N GLU A 71 -7.70 16.60 -5.62
CA GLU A 71 -7.59 17.89 -4.97
C GLU A 71 -8.86 18.71 -5.22
N THR A 72 -9.98 18.36 -4.59
CA THR A 72 -11.05 19.31 -4.34
C THR A 72 -10.70 20.01 -3.04
N ILE A 73 -9.81 21.00 -3.19
CA ILE A 73 -9.60 22.06 -2.22
C ILE A 73 -10.96 22.79 -2.14
N GLY A 74 -11.85 22.31 -1.27
CA GLY A 74 -13.24 22.76 -1.25
C GLY A 74 -14.13 22.01 -0.27
N ASP A 75 -13.75 20.81 0.15
CA ASP A 75 -14.54 20.08 1.15
C ASP A 75 -13.90 20.21 2.54
N ASN A 76 -14.53 21.06 3.36
CA ASN A 76 -14.25 21.35 4.78
C ASN A 76 -14.63 20.18 5.70
N SER A 77 -14.49 18.94 5.24
CA SER A 77 -14.75 17.77 6.07
C SER A 77 -13.56 17.53 7.00
N PRO A 78 -13.77 17.47 8.34
CA PRO A 78 -12.72 17.23 9.34
C PRO A 78 -12.20 15.79 9.34
N GLU A 79 -12.59 14.97 8.36
CA GLU A 79 -12.20 13.58 8.26
C GLU A 79 -10.86 13.44 7.54
N PRO A 80 -10.00 12.49 7.96
CA PRO A 80 -8.73 12.24 7.30
C PRO A 80 -8.98 11.89 5.84
N LYS A 81 -8.46 12.72 4.92
CA LYS A 81 -8.56 12.45 3.49
C LYS A 81 -7.54 11.39 3.13
N ALA A 82 -8.03 10.28 2.56
CA ALA A 82 -7.15 9.27 1.97
C ALA A 82 -6.27 9.94 0.89
N LEU A 83 -4.99 9.60 0.84
CA LEU A 83 -4.05 10.07 -0.18
C LEU A 83 -4.34 9.42 -1.53
N VAL A 84 -4.60 8.10 -1.51
CA VAL A 84 -4.85 7.23 -2.66
C VAL A 84 -5.84 6.15 -2.23
N ILE A 85 -6.76 5.77 -3.12
CA ILE A 85 -7.69 4.67 -2.93
C ILE A 85 -7.45 3.65 -4.05
N CYS A 86 -7.15 2.40 -3.70
CA CYS A 86 -7.12 1.30 -4.65
C CYS A 86 -8.49 0.63 -4.68
N LYS A 87 -9.23 0.85 -5.77
CA LYS A 87 -10.54 0.25 -6.03
C LYS A 87 -10.40 -1.20 -6.46
N ASN A 88 -11.32 -2.06 -6.00
CA ASN A 88 -11.31 -3.49 -6.31
C ASN A 88 -9.94 -4.13 -6.08
N ALA A 89 -9.26 -3.73 -5.00
CA ALA A 89 -7.94 -4.21 -4.69
C ALA A 89 -8.01 -5.69 -4.30
N GLN A 90 -7.28 -6.52 -5.03
CA GLN A 90 -7.16 -7.95 -4.75
C GLN A 90 -5.70 -8.36 -4.86
N VAL A 91 -5.22 -9.15 -3.90
CA VAL A 91 -3.85 -9.66 -3.96
C VAL A 91 -3.76 -10.74 -5.05
N THR A 92 -2.72 -10.69 -5.88
CA THR A 92 -2.47 -11.74 -6.87
C THR A 92 -1.86 -12.96 -6.19
N THR A 93 -1.81 -14.10 -6.90
CA THR A 93 -1.10 -15.30 -6.44
C THR A 93 0.38 -15.00 -6.12
N ASP A 94 1.02 -14.16 -6.93
CA ASP A 94 2.41 -13.74 -6.71
C ASP A 94 2.54 -12.81 -5.51
N GLY A 95 1.59 -11.88 -5.30
CA GLY A 95 1.52 -11.06 -4.08
C GLY A 95 1.32 -11.91 -2.81
N LEU A 96 0.50 -12.96 -2.88
CA LEU A 96 0.33 -13.94 -1.81
C LEU A 96 1.60 -14.76 -1.55
N ALA A 97 2.32 -15.16 -2.59
CA ALA A 97 3.59 -15.87 -2.46
C ALA A 97 4.67 -14.96 -1.84
N MET A 98 4.75 -13.70 -2.26
CA MET A 98 5.63 -12.69 -1.67
C MET A 98 5.27 -12.44 -0.20
N LEU A 99 3.97 -12.34 0.11
CA LEU A 99 3.45 -12.24 1.47
C LEU A 99 3.95 -13.39 2.34
N LYS A 100 3.81 -14.63 1.86
CA LYS A 100 4.30 -15.80 2.58
C LYS A 100 5.83 -15.80 2.70
N ALA A 101 6.55 -15.40 1.67
CA ALA A 101 8.02 -15.39 1.69
C ALA A 101 8.59 -14.32 2.64
N LYS A 102 8.02 -13.11 2.65
CA LYS A 102 8.48 -11.98 3.48
C LYS A 102 7.91 -12.01 4.90
N TYR A 103 6.66 -12.43 5.09
CA TYR A 103 5.94 -12.29 6.38
C TYR A 103 5.67 -13.60 7.13
N PHE A 104 5.62 -14.77 6.46
CA PHE A 104 5.43 -16.05 7.17
C PHE A 104 6.71 -16.56 7.87
N LYS A 105 7.84 -15.84 7.74
CA LYS A 105 9.01 -16.07 8.60
C LYS A 105 8.82 -15.58 10.03
N VAL A 106 7.70 -14.91 10.36
CA VAL A 106 7.45 -14.33 11.70
C VAL A 106 6.65 -15.27 12.63
N ASP A 107 6.07 -16.37 12.15
CA ASP A 107 5.23 -17.28 12.96
C ASP A 107 5.85 -18.69 13.14
N GLN A 108 7.15 -18.75 13.41
CA GLN A 108 7.81 -19.97 13.91
C GLN A 108 8.70 -19.65 15.12
N THR A 109 8.07 -19.36 16.26
CA THR A 109 8.67 -19.56 17.60
C THR A 109 7.59 -19.95 18.59
#